data_AF-A0A3L7UZI6-F1
#
_entry.id   AF-A0A3L7UZI6-F1
#
_cell.length_a   1.000
_cell.length_b   1.000
_cell.length_c   1.000
_cell.angle_alpha   90.00
_cell.angle_beta   90.00
_cell.angle_gamma   90.00
#
_symmetry.space_group_name_H-M   'P 1'
#
loop_
_entity.id
_entity.type
_entity.pdbx_description
1 polymer ?
#
loop_
_entity_poly.entity_id
_entity_poly.type
_entity_poly.pdbx_seq_one_letter_code
_entity_poly.pdbx_strand_id
1 'polypeptide(L)'
;MAGLQIPCPKCGKSLKLPDRSLLGRKGKCPKCRHAFVLTEPASQASSAPQDEPDGDPLDVDDLYNELDQIEQRRTGADEVQMELVDLSVRSPQAGTGARWVPDAAQPAAASMPPPQMMPPGYPYPMPPQGWGVPPGYPQMPYPPQPGMPYQMPPGYAPMPYGAPQYMPQQMLAPPQPAPVPPPFVPAAPAPAPVSFAPAASDNPFGAFAEPEPESAPSALPSQVEMLSASSLRKSKSKPKAKKSRQAQQKQLAAIIAIGALAVAGIVFAAMGGRSASNGKGKNKAVAQNPGEDVSESLPWESPLPISPTKGTPIDMPLMPYGVTAIVHVRPADLWEKGTRREEFRFCWGPLGEWLGKQIKELCNQDPTAIEELTFGLIPGVVGEGIQVCGVVRLKEPSQKTELIKVFREMKAELKETDASDYPVYENEKYAYVLKDLRTFAFCPRLKQTEMAEAVNRPNAQAPGLEALLRKTDRLRHVVLVFEPTTLGAHAQFIFADEFRRIADRVVEFFEPKHFETVALSLHVGDKFHSEILARYKSSIAKTAAQDELKKRLDGVPRELADTIRSYMDPKTLGPRQIIGRFPAMTKAYALSTHASNGDRFISLATALPERAAPNLVIGTLLTWDEST
;
A
#
# COMPACT_ATOMS: atom_id res chain seq x y z
N MET A 1 30.20 -26.46 23.82
CA MET A 1 29.83 -27.07 25.12
C MET A 1 29.68 -25.95 26.14
N ALA A 2 28.46 -25.56 26.50
CA ALA A 2 28.23 -24.50 27.47
C ALA A 2 28.49 -25.05 28.90
N GLY A 3 29.48 -24.49 29.61
CA GLY A 3 29.79 -24.92 30.98
C GLY A 3 28.72 -24.50 31.99
N LEU A 4 28.34 -25.41 32.90
CA LEU A 4 27.34 -25.19 33.96
C LEU A 4 27.92 -24.27 35.05
N GLN A 5 27.14 -23.32 35.59
CA GLN A 5 27.56 -22.43 36.67
C GLN A 5 26.79 -22.72 37.96
N ILE A 6 27.51 -22.99 39.06
CA ILE A 6 26.92 -23.24 40.38
C ILE A 6 27.36 -22.13 41.35
N PRO A 7 26.44 -21.37 41.98
CA PRO A 7 26.79 -20.35 42.96
C PRO A 7 27.25 -20.97 44.29
N CYS A 8 28.31 -20.41 44.90
CA CYS A 8 28.74 -20.85 46.23
C CYS A 8 27.75 -20.37 47.31
N PRO A 9 27.26 -21.25 48.21
CA PRO A 9 26.26 -20.89 49.21
C PRO A 9 26.77 -19.89 50.26
N LYS A 10 28.09 -19.80 50.46
CA LYS A 10 28.69 -18.89 51.46
C LYS A 10 29.01 -17.50 50.93
N CYS A 11 29.34 -17.36 49.65
CA CYS A 11 29.84 -16.08 49.11
C CYS A 11 29.24 -15.66 47.77
N GLY A 12 28.31 -16.44 47.21
CA GLY A 12 27.59 -16.15 45.96
C GLY A 12 28.42 -16.26 44.68
N LYS A 13 29.75 -16.43 44.74
CA LYS A 13 30.58 -16.51 43.52
C LYS A 13 30.24 -17.77 42.71
N SER A 14 30.02 -17.60 41.41
CA SER A 14 29.74 -18.70 40.48
C SER A 14 30.98 -19.53 40.19
N LEU A 15 30.84 -20.85 40.30
CA LEU A 15 31.83 -21.86 39.93
C LEU A 15 31.44 -22.43 38.56
N LYS A 16 32.27 -22.23 37.53
CA LYS A 16 32.09 -22.85 36.22
C LYS A 16 32.58 -24.29 36.27
N LEU A 17 31.71 -25.24 35.96
CA LEU A 17 32.05 -26.66 35.85
C LEU A 17 32.26 -27.04 34.38
N PRO A 18 33.36 -27.75 34.07
CA PRO A 18 33.65 -28.19 32.71
C PRO A 18 32.73 -29.32 32.23
N ASP A 19 32.21 -30.14 33.15
CA ASP A 19 31.37 -31.29 32.81
C ASP A 19 30.31 -31.58 33.90
N ARG A 20 29.13 -32.06 33.47
CA ARG A 20 27.98 -32.39 34.33
C ARG A 20 28.23 -33.64 35.18
N SER A 21 29.19 -34.48 34.80
CA SER A 21 29.61 -35.69 35.55
C SER A 21 30.15 -35.39 36.96
N LEU A 22 30.46 -34.13 37.27
CA LEU A 22 30.95 -33.69 38.58
C LEU A 22 29.83 -33.34 39.58
N LEU A 23 28.57 -33.36 39.15
CA LEU A 23 27.43 -33.20 40.05
C LEU A 23 27.36 -34.36 41.05
N GLY A 24 27.02 -34.05 42.30
CA GLY A 24 27.03 -35.00 43.43
C GLY A 24 28.38 -35.14 44.14
N ARG A 25 29.48 -34.57 43.61
CA ARG A 25 30.79 -34.56 44.29
C ARG A 25 30.98 -33.30 45.15
N LYS A 26 31.84 -33.38 46.17
CA LYS A 26 32.23 -32.22 47.01
C LYS A 26 33.24 -31.33 46.26
N GLY A 27 32.86 -30.08 45.98
CA GLY A 27 33.73 -29.05 45.40
C GLY A 27 34.09 -27.95 46.41
N LYS A 28 35.18 -27.20 46.17
CA LYS A 28 35.59 -26.04 46.99
C LYS A 28 35.44 -24.74 46.20
N CYS A 29 34.88 -23.70 46.83
CA CYS A 29 34.79 -22.38 46.22
C CYS A 29 36.18 -21.71 46.08
N PRO A 30 36.55 -21.15 44.92
CA PRO A 30 37.85 -20.50 44.73
C PRO A 30 38.00 -19.19 45.51
N LYS A 31 36.89 -18.52 45.90
CA LYS A 31 36.93 -17.25 46.66
C LYS A 31 37.05 -17.48 48.16
N CYS A 32 36.14 -18.26 48.75
CA CYS A 32 36.06 -18.42 50.20
C CYS A 32 36.52 -19.79 50.72
N ARG A 33 36.96 -20.70 49.84
CA ARG A 33 37.42 -22.07 50.15
C ARG A 33 36.38 -22.97 50.85
N HIS A 34 35.13 -22.56 50.94
CA HIS A 34 34.05 -23.37 51.50
C HIS A 34 33.79 -24.61 50.63
N ALA A 35 33.74 -25.79 51.26
CA ALA A 35 33.49 -27.06 50.61
C ALA A 35 32.00 -27.42 50.68
N PHE A 36 31.36 -27.71 49.55
CA PHE A 36 29.95 -28.07 49.47
C PHE A 36 29.72 -29.08 48.33
N VAL A 37 28.61 -29.83 48.39
CA VAL A 37 28.25 -30.80 47.35
C VAL A 37 27.70 -30.03 46.14
N LEU A 38 28.23 -30.32 44.95
CA LEU A 38 27.82 -29.68 43.71
C LEU A 38 26.48 -30.25 43.25
N THR A 39 25.39 -29.55 43.53
CA THR A 39 24.04 -29.90 43.06
C THR A 39 23.63 -28.95 41.94
N GLU A 40 22.92 -29.46 40.93
CA GLU A 40 22.39 -28.62 39.85
C GLU A 40 21.38 -27.65 40.49
N PRO A 41 21.52 -26.33 40.28
CA PRO A 41 20.54 -25.39 40.80
C PRO A 41 19.20 -25.74 40.17
N ALA A 42 18.21 -26.07 41.00
CA ALA A 42 16.85 -26.31 40.54
C ALA A 42 16.46 -25.12 39.66
N SER A 43 16.19 -25.39 38.38
CA SER A 43 15.76 -24.38 37.42
C SER A 43 14.64 -23.59 38.08
N GLN A 44 14.95 -22.37 38.53
CA GLN A 44 13.94 -21.43 38.98
C GLN A 44 13.09 -21.14 37.75
N ALA A 45 12.01 -21.90 37.60
CA ALA A 45 10.84 -21.45 36.88
C ALA A 45 10.52 -20.09 37.48
N SER A 46 10.80 -19.06 36.69
CA SER A 46 10.44 -17.69 36.99
C SER A 46 8.92 -17.65 37.11
N SER A 47 8.40 -17.79 38.33
CA SER A 47 7.07 -17.35 38.68
C SER A 47 7.07 -15.82 38.63
N ALA A 48 6.95 -15.29 37.41
CA ALA A 48 6.31 -14.00 37.24
C ALA A 48 4.85 -14.17 37.73
N PRO A 49 4.22 -13.14 38.31
CA PRO A 49 2.80 -13.20 38.58
C PRO A 49 2.08 -13.48 37.26
N GLN A 50 1.47 -14.65 37.15
CA GLN A 50 0.38 -14.85 36.20
C GLN A 50 -0.84 -14.17 36.82
N ASP A 51 -0.98 -12.87 36.57
CA ASP A 51 -2.31 -12.36 36.28
C ASP A 51 -2.66 -12.93 34.89
N GLU A 52 -3.19 -14.15 34.87
CA GLU A 52 -4.04 -14.51 33.74
C GLU A 52 -5.31 -13.68 33.92
N PRO A 53 -5.64 -12.74 33.01
CA PRO A 53 -6.97 -12.19 33.02
C PRO A 53 -7.91 -13.37 32.71
N ASP A 54 -8.66 -13.82 33.72
CA ASP A 54 -9.85 -14.66 33.56
C ASP A 54 -10.96 -13.93 32.75
N GLY A 55 -10.67 -12.74 32.22
CA GLY A 55 -11.50 -12.00 31.28
C GLY A 55 -11.44 -12.62 29.90
N ASP A 56 -12.61 -12.73 29.27
CA ASP A 56 -12.71 -13.01 27.85
C ASP A 56 -11.86 -11.98 27.09
N PRO A 57 -10.91 -12.35 26.21
CA PRO A 57 -10.14 -11.40 25.41
C PRO A 57 -11.01 -10.58 24.42
N LEU A 58 -12.31 -10.87 24.34
CA LEU A 58 -13.32 -10.04 23.68
C LEU A 58 -14.21 -9.26 24.67
N ASP A 59 -13.86 -9.19 25.96
CA ASP A 59 -14.55 -8.33 26.92
C ASP A 59 -14.43 -6.88 26.46
N VAL A 60 -15.60 -6.30 26.22
CA VAL A 60 -15.79 -5.00 25.59
C VAL A 60 -15.21 -3.92 26.48
N ASP A 61 -15.47 -4.01 27.78
CA ASP A 61 -15.05 -2.96 28.70
C ASP A 61 -13.53 -2.95 28.79
N ASP A 62 -12.87 -4.11 28.70
CA ASP A 62 -11.42 -4.22 28.66
C ASP A 62 -10.80 -3.65 27.37
N LEU A 63 -11.40 -3.89 26.19
CA LEU A 63 -10.91 -3.31 24.93
C LEU A 63 -11.01 -1.78 24.91
N TYR A 64 -12.13 -1.23 25.40
CA TYR A 64 -12.31 0.21 25.51
C TYR A 64 -11.38 0.81 26.57
N ASN A 65 -11.24 0.15 27.72
CA ASN A 65 -10.30 0.55 28.77
C ASN A 65 -8.86 0.50 28.25
N GLU A 66 -8.48 -0.47 27.41
CA GLU A 66 -7.14 -0.53 26.83
C GLU A 66 -6.90 0.60 25.82
N LEU A 67 -7.88 0.90 24.96
CA LEU A 67 -7.82 2.05 24.04
C LEU A 67 -7.70 3.37 24.79
N ASP A 68 -8.51 3.56 25.83
CA ASP A 68 -8.49 4.75 26.68
C ASP A 68 -7.19 4.82 27.50
N GLN A 69 -6.65 3.70 27.98
CA GLN A 69 -5.35 3.66 28.66
C GLN A 69 -4.20 4.00 27.71
N ILE A 70 -4.24 3.57 26.46
CA ILE A 70 -3.23 3.94 25.45
C ILE A 70 -3.30 5.44 25.17
N GLU A 71 -4.50 6.02 25.08
CA GLU A 71 -4.69 7.47 24.96
C GLU A 71 -4.22 8.22 26.22
N GLN A 72 -4.59 7.76 27.40
CA GLN A 72 -4.22 8.35 28.70
C GLN A 72 -2.73 8.25 29.00
N ARG A 73 -2.04 7.16 28.63
CA ARG A 73 -0.57 7.09 28.79
C ARG A 73 0.15 8.12 27.93
N ARG A 74 -0.47 8.55 26.82
CA ARG A 74 0.06 9.63 25.99
C ARG A 74 -0.25 10.99 26.62
N THR A 75 -1.51 11.27 26.96
CA THR A 75 -1.89 12.58 27.53
C THR A 75 -1.36 12.78 28.95
N GLY A 76 -1.25 11.71 29.75
CA GLY A 76 -0.65 11.74 31.08
C GLY A 76 0.87 11.86 31.07
N ALA A 77 1.54 11.43 29.98
CA ALA A 77 2.94 11.79 29.75
C ALA A 77 3.11 13.29 29.41
N ASP A 78 2.05 13.96 28.94
CA ASP A 78 2.01 15.42 28.75
C ASP A 78 1.71 16.19 30.06
N GLU A 79 1.19 15.55 31.12
CA GLU A 79 0.73 16.24 32.35
C GLU A 79 1.70 16.14 33.55
N VAL A 80 2.71 15.25 33.51
CA VAL A 80 3.75 15.15 34.56
C VAL A 80 4.93 16.09 34.26
N GLN A 81 4.65 17.38 34.21
CA GLN A 81 5.62 18.44 34.50
C GLN A 81 4.89 19.78 34.68
N MET A 82 4.36 20.01 35.89
CA MET A 82 4.42 21.30 36.61
C MET A 82 3.66 21.16 37.94
N GLU A 83 4.22 20.38 38.85
CA GLU A 83 4.01 20.67 40.28
C GLU A 83 5.23 21.47 40.72
N LEU A 84 5.06 22.80 40.82
CA LEU A 84 6.04 23.68 41.44
C LEU A 84 6.20 23.25 42.90
N VAL A 85 7.26 22.50 43.18
CA VAL A 85 7.76 22.36 44.54
C VAL A 85 8.53 23.64 44.87
N ASP A 86 7.92 24.46 45.71
CA ASP A 86 8.52 25.64 46.32
C ASP A 86 9.69 25.19 47.23
N LEU A 87 10.92 25.31 46.74
CA LEU A 87 12.13 25.14 47.53
C LEU A 87 12.79 26.49 47.78
N SER A 88 12.25 27.21 48.76
CA SER A 88 13.09 28.14 49.53
C SER A 88 14.10 27.32 50.34
N VAL A 89 15.40 27.60 50.15
CA VAL A 89 16.49 27.64 51.18
C VAL A 89 17.85 27.13 50.64
N ARG A 90 18.83 28.04 50.75
CA ARG A 90 20.30 27.91 50.81
C ARG A 90 21.12 27.82 49.51
N SER A 91 21.78 28.96 49.25
CA SER A 91 22.94 29.13 48.38
C SER A 91 24.09 28.17 48.74
N PRO A 92 24.74 27.50 47.78
CA PRO A 92 25.89 26.67 48.06
C PRO A 92 27.18 27.49 48.19
N GLN A 93 27.96 27.18 49.23
CA GLN A 93 29.31 27.66 49.46
C GLN A 93 30.30 27.08 48.44
N ALA A 94 31.26 27.92 48.03
CA ALA A 94 32.41 27.55 47.23
C ALA A 94 33.30 26.53 47.96
N GLY A 95 33.60 25.43 47.27
CA GLY A 95 34.53 24.39 47.71
C GLY A 95 35.45 23.98 46.56
N THR A 96 36.74 24.01 46.84
CA THR A 96 37.87 23.85 45.93
C THR A 96 38.13 22.41 45.48
N GLY A 97 38.37 22.22 44.18
CA GLY A 97 39.46 21.37 43.69
C GLY A 97 39.10 20.04 43.02
N ALA A 98 39.22 19.98 41.68
CA ALA A 98 39.98 18.95 40.97
C ALA A 98 40.35 19.46 39.57
N ARG A 99 41.64 19.37 39.27
CA ARG A 99 42.35 19.92 38.11
C ARG A 99 42.25 18.93 36.94
N TRP A 100 41.72 19.36 35.80
CA TRP A 100 41.71 18.56 34.57
C TRP A 100 43.08 18.60 33.89
N VAL A 101 43.58 17.43 33.48
CA VAL A 101 44.80 17.23 32.69
C VAL A 101 44.37 17.04 31.23
N PRO A 102 44.81 17.85 30.27
CA PRO A 102 44.50 17.61 28.86
C PRO A 102 45.44 16.56 28.27
N ASP A 103 44.86 15.52 27.68
CA ASP A 103 45.57 14.52 26.89
C ASP A 103 46.07 15.10 25.55
N ALA A 104 47.14 14.45 25.09
CA ALA A 104 48.07 14.79 24.03
C ALA A 104 47.49 15.28 22.69
N ALA A 105 48.29 16.14 22.07
CA ALA A 105 48.12 16.75 20.76
C ALA A 105 47.95 15.74 19.61
N GLN A 106 46.96 15.98 18.75
CA GLN A 106 46.96 15.55 17.35
C GLN A 106 47.65 16.61 16.48
N PRO A 107 48.43 16.20 15.46
CA PRO A 107 49.16 17.15 14.61
C PRO A 107 48.22 17.95 13.71
N ALA A 108 48.53 19.24 13.60
CA ALA A 108 47.82 20.25 12.84
C ALA A 108 47.61 19.84 11.37
N ALA A 109 46.35 19.87 10.93
CA ALA A 109 46.02 19.92 9.51
C ALA A 109 46.46 21.28 8.94
N ALA A 110 47.17 21.24 7.82
CA ALA A 110 47.66 22.41 7.11
C ALA A 110 46.51 23.37 6.76
N SER A 111 46.66 24.61 7.22
CA SER A 111 45.85 25.75 6.85
C SER A 111 45.89 25.98 5.34
N MET A 112 44.73 25.93 4.68
CA MET A 112 44.60 26.43 3.31
C MET A 112 44.90 27.94 3.27
N PRO A 113 45.61 28.43 2.24
CA PRO A 113 45.78 29.86 2.06
C PRO A 113 44.47 30.51 1.61
N PRO A 114 44.22 31.79 1.97
CA PRO A 114 43.04 32.53 1.54
C PRO A 114 43.06 32.75 0.01
N PRO A 115 41.88 32.87 -0.64
CA PRO A 115 41.79 33.09 -2.08
C PRO A 115 42.42 34.45 -2.45
N GLN A 116 43.42 34.39 -3.33
CA GLN A 116 44.03 35.58 -3.93
C GLN A 116 42.98 36.30 -4.79
N MET A 117 42.79 37.59 -4.50
CA MET A 117 42.09 38.53 -5.38
C MET A 117 42.79 38.59 -6.74
N MET A 118 42.04 38.39 -7.82
CA MET A 118 42.55 38.60 -9.17
C MET A 118 42.74 40.09 -9.47
N PRO A 119 43.82 40.48 -10.20
CA PRO A 119 44.00 41.86 -10.65
C PRO A 119 43.07 42.20 -11.84
N PRO A 120 42.67 43.47 -12.00
CA PRO A 120 41.83 43.90 -13.11
C PRO A 120 42.67 44.09 -14.37
N GLY A 121 42.32 43.44 -15.48
CA GLY A 121 42.90 43.81 -16.79
C GLY A 121 43.09 42.73 -17.84
N TYR A 122 42.12 41.85 -18.08
CA TYR A 122 42.11 41.07 -19.33
C TYR A 122 40.81 41.27 -20.11
N PRO A 123 40.87 41.62 -21.40
CA PRO A 123 39.70 41.74 -22.25
C PRO A 123 39.12 40.35 -22.58
N TYR A 124 37.81 40.22 -22.45
CA TYR A 124 37.06 39.03 -22.86
C TYR A 124 37.21 38.80 -24.37
N PRO A 125 37.45 37.56 -24.83
CA PRO A 125 37.37 37.24 -26.25
C PRO A 125 35.91 37.24 -26.69
N MET A 126 35.59 38.09 -27.67
CA MET A 126 34.31 38.07 -28.36
C MET A 126 34.11 36.73 -29.10
N PRO A 127 32.90 36.15 -29.09
CA PRO A 127 32.61 35.00 -29.93
C PRO A 127 32.58 35.41 -31.42
N PRO A 128 32.93 34.50 -32.34
CA PRO A 128 32.97 34.79 -33.76
C PRO A 128 31.56 35.07 -34.29
N GLN A 129 31.42 36.21 -34.97
CA GLN A 129 30.26 36.54 -35.79
C GLN A 129 30.16 35.54 -36.95
N GLY A 130 29.00 34.90 -37.11
CA GLY A 130 28.70 34.17 -38.34
C GLY A 130 27.92 32.88 -38.16
N TRP A 131 26.69 32.96 -37.64
CA TRP A 131 25.66 31.94 -37.92
C TRP A 131 24.37 32.66 -38.26
N GLY A 132 24.01 32.62 -39.56
CA GLY A 132 22.76 33.15 -40.07
C GLY A 132 21.57 32.38 -39.50
N VAL A 133 20.59 33.12 -39.02
CA VAL A 133 19.29 32.59 -38.58
C VAL A 133 18.45 32.33 -39.83
N PRO A 134 17.84 31.15 -40.01
CA PRO A 134 16.92 30.90 -41.12
C PRO A 134 15.62 31.73 -40.95
N PRO A 135 15.04 32.26 -42.05
CA PRO A 135 13.84 33.08 -41.99
C PRO A 135 12.61 32.22 -41.67
N GLY A 136 11.86 32.56 -40.62
CA GLY A 136 10.57 31.90 -40.36
C GLY A 136 9.99 31.96 -38.93
N TYR A 137 10.70 32.50 -37.93
CA TYR A 137 10.15 32.56 -36.57
C TYR A 137 9.43 33.89 -36.28
N PRO A 138 8.17 33.88 -35.81
CA PRO A 138 7.49 35.07 -35.32
C PRO A 138 8.14 35.57 -34.03
N GLN A 139 8.49 36.85 -34.01
CA GLN A 139 9.02 37.57 -32.85
C GLN A 139 7.99 37.56 -31.71
N MET A 140 8.36 37.04 -30.54
CA MET A 140 7.59 37.27 -29.32
C MET A 140 7.91 38.66 -28.76
N PRO A 141 6.91 39.45 -28.30
CA PRO A 141 7.17 40.74 -27.69
C PRO A 141 7.81 40.56 -26.30
N TYR A 142 8.89 41.30 -26.06
CA TYR A 142 9.51 41.44 -24.75
C TYR A 142 8.54 42.08 -23.74
N PRO A 143 8.61 41.73 -22.45
CA PRO A 143 7.82 42.39 -21.42
C PRO A 143 8.26 43.85 -21.24
N PRO A 144 7.32 44.78 -20.98
CA PRO A 144 7.65 46.18 -20.79
C PRO A 144 8.42 46.41 -19.48
N GLN A 145 9.45 47.27 -19.54
CA GLN A 145 10.17 47.70 -18.35
C GLN A 145 9.33 48.69 -17.52
N PRO A 146 9.43 48.63 -16.18
CA PRO A 146 8.67 49.50 -15.28
C PRO A 146 9.27 50.91 -15.27
N GLY A 147 8.46 51.95 -15.58
CA GLY A 147 8.85 53.33 -15.28
C GLY A 147 8.40 54.45 -16.21
N MET A 148 7.59 54.21 -17.25
CA MET A 148 7.15 55.30 -18.14
C MET A 148 5.64 55.61 -17.97
N PRO A 149 5.23 56.88 -17.88
CA PRO A 149 3.83 57.26 -17.79
C PRO A 149 3.12 57.08 -19.14
N TYR A 150 2.02 56.32 -19.12
CA TYR A 150 1.15 56.09 -20.27
C TYR A 150 0.40 57.38 -20.65
N GLN A 151 0.67 57.93 -21.83
CA GLN A 151 -0.24 58.87 -22.51
C GLN A 151 -1.26 58.07 -23.32
N MET A 152 -2.54 58.20 -22.97
CA MET A 152 -3.63 57.64 -23.78
C MET A 152 -3.87 58.51 -25.02
N PRO A 153 -4.12 57.90 -26.20
CA PRO A 153 -4.58 58.65 -27.37
C PRO A 153 -6.05 59.09 -27.19
N PRO A 154 -6.43 60.27 -27.70
CA PRO A 154 -7.77 60.83 -27.52
C PRO A 154 -8.76 60.18 -28.49
N GLY A 155 -9.83 59.59 -27.95
CA GLY A 155 -10.97 59.21 -28.79
C GLY A 155 -11.77 58.00 -28.33
N TYR A 156 -12.21 57.94 -27.06
CA TYR A 156 -13.37 57.12 -26.70
C TYR A 156 -14.16 57.81 -25.59
N ALA A 157 -15.37 58.27 -25.95
CA ALA A 157 -16.37 58.76 -25.01
C ALA A 157 -17.02 57.56 -24.26
N PRO A 158 -17.35 57.70 -22.98
CA PRO A 158 -18.02 56.64 -22.23
C PRO A 158 -19.53 56.66 -22.51
N MET A 159 -20.10 55.51 -22.90
CA MET A 159 -21.55 55.30 -22.95
C MET A 159 -22.07 54.74 -21.62
N PRO A 160 -23.27 55.13 -21.18
CA PRO A 160 -23.80 54.76 -19.88
C PRO A 160 -24.45 53.37 -19.86
N TYR A 161 -24.37 52.73 -18.69
CA TYR A 161 -25.06 51.50 -18.33
C TYR A 161 -26.59 51.64 -18.41
N GLY A 162 -27.26 50.64 -19.01
CA GLY A 162 -28.67 50.34 -18.73
C GLY A 162 -29.48 49.84 -19.94
N ALA A 163 -29.62 48.52 -20.10
CA ALA A 163 -30.82 47.84 -20.63
C ALA A 163 -30.60 46.30 -20.70
N PRO A 164 -31.65 45.48 -20.52
CA PRO A 164 -31.55 44.02 -20.44
C PRO A 164 -31.35 43.37 -21.82
N GLN A 165 -30.52 42.33 -21.89
CA GLN A 165 -30.38 41.54 -23.11
C GLN A 165 -31.60 40.62 -23.33
N TYR A 166 -32.16 40.78 -24.53
CA TYR A 166 -33.08 39.89 -25.21
C TYR A 166 -32.53 38.45 -25.29
N MET A 167 -33.33 37.47 -24.89
CA MET A 167 -33.16 36.07 -25.30
C MET A 167 -33.51 35.93 -26.79
N PRO A 168 -32.75 35.15 -27.58
CA PRO A 168 -33.20 34.73 -28.90
C PRO A 168 -34.39 33.76 -28.77
N GLN A 169 -35.50 34.08 -29.44
CA GLN A 169 -36.63 33.17 -29.63
C GLN A 169 -36.13 31.89 -30.31
N GLN A 170 -36.21 30.76 -29.60
CA GLN A 170 -36.21 29.44 -30.21
C GLN A 170 -37.49 29.32 -31.06
N MET A 171 -37.31 29.14 -32.38
CA MET A 171 -38.41 28.73 -33.26
C MET A 171 -38.88 27.35 -32.81
N LEU A 172 -40.13 27.27 -32.33
CA LEU A 172 -40.79 25.99 -32.06
C LEU A 172 -40.90 25.19 -33.37
N ALA A 173 -40.29 24.00 -33.38
CA ALA A 173 -40.63 22.97 -34.35
C ALA A 173 -42.08 22.50 -34.10
N PRO A 174 -42.84 22.14 -35.15
CA PRO A 174 -44.18 21.60 -35.00
C PRO A 174 -44.16 20.26 -34.24
N PRO A 175 -45.21 19.94 -33.48
CA PRO A 175 -45.27 18.74 -32.65
C PRO A 175 -45.19 17.47 -33.50
N GLN A 176 -44.25 16.58 -33.17
CA GLN A 176 -44.24 15.22 -33.71
C GLN A 176 -45.46 14.44 -33.19
N PRO A 177 -46.13 13.65 -34.04
CA PRO A 177 -47.22 12.77 -33.60
C PRO A 177 -46.69 11.68 -32.64
N ALA A 178 -47.47 11.39 -31.61
CA ALA A 178 -47.15 10.39 -30.60
C ALA A 178 -46.90 9.00 -31.23
N PRO A 179 -45.90 8.25 -30.77
CA PRO A 179 -45.65 6.90 -31.25
C PRO A 179 -46.81 5.96 -30.88
N VAL A 180 -47.30 5.23 -31.89
CA VAL A 180 -48.30 4.17 -31.74
C VAL A 180 -47.70 3.05 -30.88
N PRO A 181 -48.38 2.59 -29.81
CA PRO A 181 -47.90 1.47 -29.02
C PRO A 181 -47.90 0.18 -29.86
N PRO A 182 -46.88 -0.69 -29.73
CA PRO A 182 -46.84 -1.96 -30.45
C PRO A 182 -47.97 -2.89 -29.98
N PRO A 183 -48.48 -3.77 -30.86
CA PRO A 183 -49.51 -4.75 -30.52
C PRO A 183 -49.02 -5.73 -29.45
N PHE A 184 -49.88 -5.98 -28.48
CA PHE A 184 -49.67 -6.90 -27.36
C PHE A 184 -49.56 -8.34 -27.87
N VAL A 185 -48.38 -8.95 -27.76
CA VAL A 185 -48.16 -10.38 -28.02
C VAL A 185 -48.20 -11.12 -26.68
N PRO A 186 -49.11 -12.10 -26.47
CA PRO A 186 -49.14 -12.87 -25.23
C PRO A 186 -47.86 -13.70 -25.06
N ALA A 187 -47.27 -13.61 -23.87
CA ALA A 187 -46.03 -14.28 -23.50
C ALA A 187 -46.18 -15.81 -23.50
N ALA A 188 -45.23 -16.50 -24.14
CA ALA A 188 -45.08 -17.95 -24.03
C ALA A 188 -44.60 -18.35 -22.61
N PRO A 189 -44.99 -19.54 -22.11
CA PRO A 189 -44.65 -19.98 -20.76
C PRO A 189 -43.14 -20.18 -20.57
N ALA A 190 -42.64 -19.72 -19.42
CA ALA A 190 -41.24 -19.80 -19.04
C ALA A 190 -40.80 -21.27 -18.83
N PRO A 191 -39.62 -21.69 -19.32
CA PRO A 191 -39.05 -22.98 -18.96
C PRO A 191 -38.56 -22.97 -17.50
N ALA A 192 -38.72 -24.11 -16.84
CA ALA A 192 -38.34 -24.34 -15.44
C ALA A 192 -36.86 -24.03 -15.16
N PRO A 193 -36.51 -23.59 -13.94
CA PRO A 193 -35.12 -23.31 -13.56
C PRO A 193 -34.30 -24.60 -13.57
N VAL A 194 -33.30 -24.65 -14.45
CA VAL A 194 -32.25 -25.67 -14.43
C VAL A 194 -31.30 -25.30 -13.30
N SER A 195 -31.19 -26.17 -12.30
CA SER A 195 -30.21 -26.04 -11.22
C SER A 195 -28.80 -26.15 -11.79
N PHE A 196 -28.02 -25.07 -11.68
CA PHE A 196 -26.60 -25.07 -12.01
C PHE A 196 -25.82 -25.32 -10.73
N ALA A 197 -25.12 -26.45 -10.64
CA ALA A 197 -24.03 -26.61 -9.68
C ALA A 197 -22.94 -25.59 -10.00
N PRO A 198 -22.43 -24.82 -9.01
CA PRO A 198 -21.30 -23.93 -9.24
C PRO A 198 -20.06 -24.76 -9.56
N ALA A 199 -19.40 -24.41 -10.66
CA ALA A 199 -18.06 -24.90 -10.93
C ALA A 199 -17.11 -24.32 -9.88
N ALA A 200 -16.32 -25.19 -9.24
CA ALA A 200 -15.29 -24.81 -8.28
C ALA A 200 -14.42 -23.68 -8.87
N SER A 201 -14.49 -22.50 -8.26
CA SER A 201 -13.56 -21.41 -8.53
C SER A 201 -12.30 -21.63 -7.70
N ASP A 202 -11.12 -21.49 -8.32
CA ASP A 202 -9.81 -21.42 -7.66
C ASP A 202 -9.67 -20.11 -6.84
N ASN A 203 -10.56 -19.92 -5.87
CA ASN A 203 -10.52 -18.84 -4.91
C ASN A 203 -9.60 -19.27 -3.74
N PRO A 204 -8.47 -18.57 -3.47
CA PRO A 204 -7.56 -18.93 -2.39
C PRO A 204 -8.19 -18.87 -0.99
N PHE A 205 -9.37 -18.27 -0.84
CA PHE A 205 -10.11 -18.19 0.42
C PHE A 205 -11.16 -19.31 0.59
N GLY A 206 -11.49 -20.06 -0.47
CA GLY A 206 -12.38 -21.22 -0.37
C GLY A 206 -11.76 -22.44 0.35
N ALA A 207 -10.46 -22.40 0.64
CA ALA A 207 -9.69 -23.51 1.20
C ALA A 207 -9.80 -23.62 2.74
N PHE A 208 -10.42 -22.66 3.42
CA PHE A 208 -10.65 -22.71 4.88
C PHE A 208 -12.03 -23.27 5.26
N ALA A 209 -12.88 -23.58 4.29
CA ALA A 209 -14.10 -24.34 4.55
C ALA A 209 -13.72 -25.75 5.02
N GLU A 210 -14.02 -26.03 6.29
CA GLU A 210 -13.87 -27.34 6.92
C GLU A 210 -14.45 -28.43 6.01
N PRO A 211 -13.71 -29.51 5.69
CA PRO A 211 -14.24 -30.56 4.83
C PRO A 211 -15.46 -31.19 5.50
N GLU A 212 -16.63 -31.06 4.84
CA GLU A 212 -17.82 -31.82 5.23
C GLU A 212 -17.45 -33.31 5.37
N PRO A 213 -17.82 -33.98 6.47
CA PRO A 213 -17.46 -35.37 6.67
C PRO A 213 -18.14 -36.25 5.61
N GLU A 214 -17.28 -36.89 4.81
CA GLU A 214 -17.60 -37.87 3.79
C GLU A 214 -18.44 -38.99 4.40
N SER A 215 -19.72 -39.05 4.05
CA SER A 215 -20.61 -40.13 4.48
C SER A 215 -20.26 -41.42 3.74
N ALA A 216 -19.96 -42.46 4.51
CA ALA A 216 -19.53 -43.77 4.02
C ALA A 216 -20.61 -44.45 3.14
N PRO A 217 -20.21 -45.25 2.12
CA PRO A 217 -21.15 -45.90 1.22
C PRO A 217 -21.68 -47.21 1.83
N SER A 218 -23.00 -47.36 1.81
CA SER A 218 -23.66 -48.65 2.08
C SER A 218 -23.83 -49.42 0.77
N ALA A 219 -23.30 -50.64 0.75
CA ALA A 219 -23.39 -51.60 -0.34
C ALA A 219 -24.81 -52.19 -0.49
N LEU A 220 -25.24 -52.47 -1.72
CA LEU A 220 -25.50 -53.84 -2.25
C LEU A 220 -26.10 -53.78 -3.69
N PRO A 221 -26.01 -54.87 -4.49
CA PRO A 221 -26.11 -54.85 -5.95
C PRO A 221 -27.37 -55.53 -6.52
N SER A 222 -27.76 -55.16 -7.74
CA SER A 222 -28.49 -56.02 -8.70
C SER A 222 -28.34 -55.44 -10.12
N GLN A 223 -27.62 -56.12 -11.02
CA GLN A 223 -28.08 -57.09 -12.03
C GLN A 223 -28.67 -56.51 -13.33
N VAL A 224 -28.23 -57.13 -14.44
CA VAL A 224 -28.84 -57.32 -15.77
C VAL A 224 -28.44 -56.39 -16.94
N GLU A 225 -27.56 -56.97 -17.78
CA GLU A 225 -27.57 -57.13 -19.25
C GLU A 225 -27.81 -55.99 -20.27
N MET A 226 -26.82 -55.92 -21.18
CA MET A 226 -26.87 -55.99 -22.66
C MET A 226 -27.44 -54.86 -23.54
N LEU A 227 -26.54 -54.45 -24.44
CA LEU A 227 -26.69 -54.21 -25.89
C LEU A 227 -27.68 -53.12 -26.37
N SER A 228 -27.15 -52.07 -27.01
CA SER A 228 -27.25 -51.93 -28.47
C SER A 228 -26.62 -50.65 -29.01
N ALA A 229 -26.17 -50.76 -30.25
CA ALA A 229 -25.43 -49.77 -31.00
C ALA A 229 -26.30 -48.70 -31.67
N SER A 230 -25.60 -47.65 -32.11
CA SER A 230 -25.86 -46.76 -33.25
C SER A 230 -27.02 -45.76 -33.16
N SER A 231 -26.65 -44.47 -33.20
CA SER A 231 -27.22 -43.50 -34.15
C SER A 231 -26.40 -42.21 -34.22
N LEU A 232 -25.87 -41.94 -35.40
CA LEU A 232 -25.26 -40.68 -35.82
C LEU A 232 -26.24 -39.50 -35.63
N ARG A 233 -25.83 -38.45 -34.91
CA ARG A 233 -26.31 -37.09 -35.15
C ARG A 233 -25.16 -36.09 -35.08
N LYS A 234 -24.75 -35.66 -36.26
CA LYS A 234 -23.86 -34.53 -36.55
C LYS A 234 -24.58 -33.25 -36.11
N SER A 235 -24.33 -32.76 -34.90
CA SER A 235 -24.83 -31.46 -34.44
C SER A 235 -23.71 -30.42 -34.53
N LYS A 236 -24.00 -29.33 -35.25
CA LYS A 236 -23.10 -28.19 -35.46
C LYS A 236 -22.74 -27.56 -34.12
N SER A 237 -21.48 -27.66 -33.72
CA SER A 237 -20.91 -26.92 -32.60
C SER A 237 -20.83 -25.42 -32.97
N LYS A 238 -21.72 -24.61 -32.40
CA LYS A 238 -21.59 -23.15 -32.35
C LYS A 238 -20.57 -22.76 -31.26
N PRO A 239 -19.88 -21.61 -31.38
CA PRO A 239 -18.62 -21.35 -30.68
C PRO A 239 -18.85 -21.03 -29.21
N LYS A 240 -18.56 -22.00 -28.32
CA LYS A 240 -18.51 -21.78 -26.86
C LYS A 240 -17.23 -21.04 -26.40
N ALA A 241 -16.27 -20.79 -27.30
CA ALA A 241 -14.96 -20.24 -26.97
C ALA A 241 -14.95 -18.77 -26.49
N LYS A 242 -15.96 -17.96 -26.83
CA LYS A 242 -15.99 -16.54 -26.40
C LYS A 242 -16.35 -16.34 -24.92
N LYS A 243 -17.16 -17.22 -24.32
CA LYS A 243 -17.60 -17.05 -22.92
C LYS A 243 -16.54 -17.47 -21.89
N SER A 244 -15.70 -18.48 -22.17
CA SER A 244 -14.66 -18.90 -21.22
C SER A 244 -13.47 -17.93 -21.19
N ARG A 245 -13.12 -17.31 -22.33
CA ARG A 245 -12.07 -16.28 -22.40
C ARG A 245 -12.40 -15.04 -21.58
N GLN A 246 -13.67 -14.62 -21.56
CA GLN A 246 -14.12 -13.47 -20.76
C GLN A 246 -14.12 -13.78 -19.25
N ALA A 247 -14.41 -15.03 -18.84
CA ALA A 247 -14.34 -15.45 -17.45
C ALA A 247 -12.89 -15.49 -16.91
N GLN A 248 -11.94 -16.00 -17.70
CA GLN A 248 -10.52 -16.03 -17.30
C GLN A 248 -9.83 -14.64 -17.38
N GLN A 249 -10.27 -13.75 -18.27
CA GLN A 249 -9.81 -12.34 -18.25
C GLN A 249 -10.34 -11.60 -17.03
N LYS A 250 -11.61 -11.82 -16.66
CA LYS A 250 -12.18 -11.29 -15.41
C LYS A 250 -11.42 -11.81 -14.19
N GLN A 251 -11.04 -13.08 -14.17
CA GLN A 251 -10.23 -13.63 -13.08
C GLN A 251 -8.85 -12.97 -12.99
N LEU A 252 -8.13 -12.76 -14.09
CA LEU A 252 -6.78 -12.16 -13.99
C LEU A 252 -6.77 -10.65 -13.65
N ALA A 253 -7.80 -9.94 -14.10
CA ALA A 253 -8.02 -8.55 -13.73
C ALA A 253 -8.45 -8.41 -12.26
N ALA A 254 -9.30 -9.33 -11.80
CA ALA A 254 -9.59 -9.52 -10.39
C ALA A 254 -8.32 -9.90 -9.63
N ILE A 255 -7.44 -10.73 -10.19
CA ILE A 255 -6.21 -11.23 -9.54
C ILE A 255 -5.26 -10.09 -9.15
N ILE A 256 -4.98 -9.17 -10.08
CA ILE A 256 -4.04 -8.07 -9.81
C ILE A 256 -4.70 -6.97 -8.99
N ALA A 257 -6.00 -6.77 -9.17
CA ALA A 257 -6.77 -5.89 -8.31
C ALA A 257 -6.93 -6.47 -6.89
N ILE A 258 -6.96 -7.80 -6.71
CA ILE A 258 -6.96 -8.49 -5.41
C ILE A 258 -5.58 -8.41 -4.78
N GLY A 259 -4.48 -8.51 -5.54
CA GLY A 259 -3.14 -8.22 -5.00
C GLY A 259 -2.96 -6.75 -4.58
N ALA A 260 -3.54 -5.82 -5.36
CA ALA A 260 -3.64 -4.40 -5.01
C ALA A 260 -4.50 -4.17 -3.77
N LEU A 261 -5.66 -4.84 -3.69
CA LEU A 261 -6.58 -4.80 -2.57
C LEU A 261 -6.14 -5.63 -1.39
N ALA A 262 -5.19 -6.54 -1.53
CA ALA A 262 -4.56 -7.26 -0.42
C ALA A 262 -3.65 -6.29 0.32
N VAL A 263 -2.90 -5.49 -0.43
CA VAL A 263 -1.97 -4.49 0.08
C VAL A 263 -2.75 -3.27 0.61
N ALA A 264 -3.72 -2.77 -0.16
CA ALA A 264 -4.66 -1.78 0.36
C ALA A 264 -5.45 -2.39 1.52
N GLY A 265 -5.87 -3.65 1.43
CA GLY A 265 -6.57 -4.42 2.44
C GLY A 265 -5.77 -4.59 3.72
N ILE A 266 -4.45 -4.74 3.71
CA ILE A 266 -3.63 -4.74 4.94
C ILE A 266 -3.60 -3.35 5.58
N VAL A 267 -3.66 -2.30 4.76
CA VAL A 267 -3.88 -0.94 5.24
C VAL A 267 -5.35 -0.73 5.64
N PHE A 268 -6.30 -1.59 5.22
CA PHE A 268 -7.74 -1.33 5.21
C PHE A 268 -8.66 -2.30 5.98
N ALA A 269 -8.36 -3.59 6.19
CA ALA A 269 -9.10 -4.42 7.14
C ALA A 269 -8.77 -3.97 8.58
N ALA A 270 -7.65 -3.26 8.76
CA ALA A 270 -7.42 -2.39 9.92
C ALA A 270 -8.50 -1.30 10.07
N MET A 271 -9.19 -0.91 8.99
CA MET A 271 -10.19 0.17 8.86
C MET A 271 -11.65 -0.31 8.75
N GLY A 272 -11.96 -1.47 9.33
CA GLY A 272 -13.27 -2.13 9.18
C GLY A 272 -14.46 -1.40 9.81
N GLY A 273 -15.65 -1.54 9.18
CA GLY A 273 -16.95 -1.43 9.87
C GLY A 273 -18.04 -0.64 9.17
N ARG A 274 -19.30 -1.07 9.31
CA ARG A 274 -20.49 -0.34 8.82
C ARG A 274 -20.75 0.88 9.69
N SER A 275 -20.54 2.08 9.13
CA SER A 275 -21.06 3.30 9.76
C SER A 275 -22.55 3.43 9.45
N ALA A 276 -23.40 3.15 10.45
CA ALA A 276 -24.80 3.58 10.43
C ALA A 276 -24.84 5.09 10.62
N SER A 277 -25.00 5.83 9.52
CA SER A 277 -25.20 7.28 9.59
C SER A 277 -26.54 7.60 10.25
N ASN A 278 -26.53 8.14 11.47
CA ASN A 278 -27.29 9.37 11.80
C ASN A 278 -27.07 9.82 13.24
N GLY A 279 -26.49 11.01 13.39
CA GLY A 279 -26.46 11.75 14.65
C GLY A 279 -25.97 13.17 14.43
N LYS A 280 -26.88 14.08 14.06
CA LYS A 280 -26.62 15.54 14.01
C LYS A 280 -26.30 16.05 15.42
N GLY A 281 -25.02 16.05 15.79
CA GLY A 281 -24.51 16.83 16.92
C GLY A 281 -24.14 18.23 16.48
N LYS A 282 -24.99 19.23 16.80
CA LYS A 282 -24.65 20.65 16.66
C LYS A 282 -23.64 21.01 17.75
N ASN A 283 -22.36 21.13 17.42
CA ASN A 283 -21.41 21.79 18.30
C ASN A 283 -21.34 23.29 17.98
N LYS A 284 -21.60 24.08 19.03
CA LYS A 284 -21.58 25.53 19.06
C LYS A 284 -20.11 25.96 19.12
N ALA A 285 -19.66 26.74 18.14
CA ALA A 285 -18.32 27.30 18.12
C ALA A 285 -18.13 28.31 19.26
N VAL A 286 -17.10 28.11 20.08
CA VAL A 286 -16.56 29.12 20.99
C VAL A 286 -15.45 29.85 20.24
N ALA A 287 -15.59 31.17 20.13
CA ALA A 287 -14.61 32.05 19.50
C ALA A 287 -13.36 32.15 20.38
N GLN A 288 -12.18 31.94 19.79
CA GLN A 288 -10.89 32.29 20.38
C GLN A 288 -10.41 33.63 19.80
N ASN A 289 -9.97 34.52 20.69
CA ASN A 289 -9.31 35.78 20.34
C ASN A 289 -7.85 35.52 19.92
N PRO A 290 -7.27 36.37 19.04
CA PRO A 290 -5.89 36.25 18.63
C PRO A 290 -4.98 36.96 19.63
N GLY A 291 -4.14 36.20 20.33
CA GLY A 291 -2.95 36.70 21.01
C GLY A 291 -1.74 36.02 20.39
N GLU A 292 -0.77 36.83 19.94
CA GLU A 292 0.53 36.38 19.48
C GLU A 292 1.25 35.61 20.59
N ASP A 293 1.47 34.31 20.39
CA ASP A 293 2.48 33.57 21.13
C ASP A 293 3.45 32.94 20.13
N VAL A 294 4.71 33.33 20.29
CA VAL A 294 5.88 32.76 19.63
C VAL A 294 5.88 31.26 19.94
N SER A 295 5.69 30.44 18.92
CA SER A 295 5.69 28.98 19.07
C SER A 295 7.11 28.51 19.42
N GLU A 296 7.37 28.37 20.71
CA GLU A 296 8.46 27.57 21.21
C GLU A 296 8.13 26.11 20.88
N SER A 297 8.76 25.58 19.83
CA SER A 297 8.54 24.24 19.32
C SER A 297 8.80 23.20 20.41
N LEU A 298 7.79 22.40 20.74
CA LEU A 298 7.88 21.34 21.74
C LEU A 298 9.01 20.35 21.38
N PRO A 299 9.82 19.88 22.35
CA PRO A 299 11.01 19.05 22.13
C PRO A 299 10.74 17.62 21.61
N TRP A 300 9.51 17.27 21.25
CA TRP A 300 9.13 15.96 20.71
C TRP A 300 8.35 16.04 19.39
N GLU A 301 8.39 17.15 18.65
CA GLU A 301 8.19 17.10 17.19
C GLU A 301 9.21 16.12 16.61
N SER A 302 8.87 14.82 16.67
CA SER A 302 9.66 13.77 16.11
C SER A 302 9.74 14.13 14.64
N PRO A 303 10.95 14.33 14.10
CA PRO A 303 11.10 14.73 12.72
C PRO A 303 10.29 13.75 11.88
N LEU A 304 9.52 14.28 10.92
CA LEU A 304 8.70 13.49 10.01
C LEU A 304 9.45 12.21 9.63
N PRO A 305 8.81 11.03 9.71
CA PRO A 305 9.52 9.78 9.52
C PRO A 305 10.30 9.84 8.21
N ILE A 306 11.62 9.84 8.35
CA ILE A 306 12.50 9.93 7.20
C ILE A 306 12.26 8.67 6.37
N SER A 307 11.98 8.87 5.08
CA SER A 307 11.82 7.77 4.11
C SER A 307 12.92 6.72 4.33
N PRO A 308 12.58 5.44 4.63
CA PRO A 308 13.58 4.42 4.93
C PRO A 308 14.45 4.05 3.73
N THR A 309 13.95 4.32 2.52
CA THR A 309 14.69 4.14 1.28
C THR A 309 14.87 5.47 0.53
N LYS A 310 15.77 5.47 -0.45
CA LYS A 310 16.10 6.62 -1.30
C LYS A 310 15.95 6.25 -2.78
N GLY A 311 14.91 5.48 -3.10
CA GLY A 311 14.66 5.09 -4.48
C GLY A 311 14.20 6.27 -5.32
N THR A 312 14.39 6.14 -6.62
CA THR A 312 13.81 7.08 -7.58
C THR A 312 12.29 6.90 -7.62
N PRO A 313 11.54 7.89 -8.13
CA PRO A 313 10.14 7.73 -8.49
C PRO A 313 9.88 6.50 -9.37
N ILE A 314 8.71 5.88 -9.20
CA ILE A 314 8.24 4.82 -10.10
C ILE A 314 7.95 5.45 -11.47
N ASP A 315 8.59 4.91 -12.51
CA ASP A 315 8.43 5.34 -13.88
C ASP A 315 7.35 4.50 -14.60
N MET A 316 6.79 5.03 -15.70
CA MET A 316 5.81 4.33 -16.53
C MET A 316 6.25 4.08 -17.99
N PRO A 317 7.55 3.88 -18.32
CA PRO A 317 7.89 3.43 -19.66
C PRO A 317 7.24 2.07 -19.90
N LEU A 318 6.92 1.76 -21.16
CA LEU A 318 6.26 0.50 -21.56
C LEU A 318 4.83 0.34 -21.01
N MET A 319 4.21 1.38 -20.44
CA MET A 319 2.79 1.33 -20.07
C MET A 319 1.93 1.90 -21.21
N PRO A 320 0.88 1.20 -21.67
CA PRO A 320 -0.07 1.72 -22.65
C PRO A 320 -0.95 2.84 -22.07
N TYR A 321 -1.78 3.48 -22.89
CA TYR A 321 -2.71 4.50 -22.41
C TYR A 321 -3.85 3.91 -21.56
N GLY A 322 -4.35 4.72 -20.64
CA GLY A 322 -5.57 4.43 -19.88
C GLY A 322 -5.32 3.68 -18.58
N VAL A 323 -4.09 3.69 -18.06
CA VAL A 323 -3.80 3.13 -16.73
C VAL A 323 -4.36 4.08 -15.67
N THR A 324 -5.23 3.58 -14.80
CA THR A 324 -5.86 4.38 -13.72
C THR A 324 -5.47 3.91 -12.32
N ALA A 325 -4.83 2.75 -12.22
CA ALA A 325 -4.20 2.29 -10.99
C ALA A 325 -2.91 1.52 -11.30
N ILE A 326 -1.94 1.61 -10.40
CA ILE A 326 -0.62 1.00 -10.49
C ILE A 326 -0.34 0.23 -9.22
N VAL A 327 0.15 -0.99 -9.39
CA VAL A 327 0.67 -1.83 -8.30
C VAL A 327 2.14 -2.10 -8.58
N HIS A 328 3.01 -1.57 -7.76
CA HIS A 328 4.44 -1.84 -7.82
C HIS A 328 4.84 -2.72 -6.64
N VAL A 329 5.54 -3.81 -6.92
CA VAL A 329 6.07 -4.73 -5.91
C VAL A 329 7.53 -5.06 -6.20
N ARG A 330 8.26 -5.49 -5.17
CA ARG A 330 9.62 -6.04 -5.28
C ARG A 330 9.62 -7.52 -4.91
N PRO A 331 9.28 -8.44 -5.84
CA PRO A 331 9.08 -9.85 -5.52
C PRO A 331 10.34 -10.53 -5.00
N ALA A 332 11.51 -10.25 -5.57
CA ALA A 332 12.77 -10.87 -5.15
C ALA A 332 13.07 -10.62 -3.66
N ASP A 333 12.73 -9.44 -3.15
CA ASP A 333 12.90 -9.06 -1.75
C ASP A 333 11.87 -9.75 -0.84
N LEU A 334 10.61 -9.82 -1.28
CA LEU A 334 9.51 -10.44 -0.52
C LEU A 334 9.56 -11.98 -0.50
N TRP A 335 10.16 -12.59 -1.52
CA TRP A 335 10.33 -14.05 -1.64
C TRP A 335 11.71 -14.56 -1.22
N GLU A 336 12.58 -13.68 -0.71
CA GLU A 336 13.89 -14.08 -0.19
C GLU A 336 13.77 -14.91 1.09
N LYS A 337 14.33 -16.11 1.07
CA LYS A 337 14.26 -17.08 2.18
C LYS A 337 15.05 -16.61 3.41
N GLY A 338 14.53 -16.92 4.59
CA GLY A 338 15.17 -16.64 5.87
C GLY A 338 15.16 -15.16 6.26
N THR A 339 14.32 -14.34 5.60
CA THR A 339 14.22 -12.90 5.85
C THR A 339 12.93 -12.55 6.59
N ARG A 340 12.91 -11.39 7.26
CA ARG A 340 11.68 -10.82 7.85
C ARG A 340 10.60 -10.52 6.82
N ARG A 341 11.00 -10.33 5.56
CA ARG A 341 10.11 -10.06 4.43
C ARG A 341 9.36 -11.32 4.03
N GLU A 342 10.01 -12.48 4.13
CA GLU A 342 9.35 -13.78 4.02
C GLU A 342 8.33 -13.99 5.15
N GLU A 343 8.64 -13.63 6.40
CA GLU A 343 7.67 -13.69 7.51
C GLU A 343 6.45 -12.80 7.23
N PHE A 344 6.68 -11.55 6.83
CA PHE A 344 5.62 -10.62 6.43
C PHE A 344 4.75 -11.18 5.30
N ARG A 345 5.36 -11.75 4.25
CA ARG A 345 4.64 -12.41 3.15
C ARG A 345 3.89 -13.65 3.64
N PHE A 346 4.48 -14.44 4.53
CA PHE A 346 3.85 -15.64 5.08
C PHE A 346 2.58 -15.30 5.86
N CYS A 347 2.55 -14.15 6.55
CA CYS A 347 1.35 -13.65 7.23
C CYS A 347 0.22 -13.30 6.25
N TRP A 348 0.46 -13.14 4.94
CA TRP A 348 -0.61 -13.06 3.93
C TRP A 348 -1.38 -14.39 3.76
N GLY A 349 -0.89 -15.49 4.33
CA GLY A 349 -1.52 -16.80 4.23
C GLY A 349 -1.66 -17.26 2.77
N PRO A 350 -2.79 -17.87 2.38
CA PRO A 350 -3.01 -18.36 1.02
C PRO A 350 -2.87 -17.29 -0.06
N LEU A 351 -3.13 -16.03 0.29
CA LEU A 351 -3.01 -14.90 -0.62
C LEU A 351 -1.55 -14.68 -1.07
N GLY A 352 -0.59 -14.88 -0.17
CA GLY A 352 0.84 -14.77 -0.49
C GLY A 352 1.29 -15.87 -1.44
N GLU A 353 0.87 -17.11 -1.20
CA GLU A 353 1.17 -18.24 -2.08
C GLU A 353 0.53 -18.08 -3.46
N TRP A 354 -0.75 -17.70 -3.47
CA TRP A 354 -1.51 -17.45 -4.67
C TRP A 354 -0.89 -16.31 -5.49
N LEU A 355 -0.47 -15.21 -4.85
CA LEU A 355 0.17 -14.10 -5.55
C LEU A 355 1.50 -14.55 -6.19
N GLY A 356 2.26 -15.40 -5.51
CA GLY A 356 3.47 -16.00 -6.05
C GLY A 356 3.19 -16.85 -7.30
N LYS A 357 2.12 -17.67 -7.27
CA LYS A 357 1.67 -18.44 -8.44
C LYS A 357 1.28 -17.53 -9.60
N GLN A 358 0.54 -16.45 -9.33
CA GLN A 358 0.06 -15.52 -10.35
C GLN A 358 1.19 -14.73 -11.00
N ILE A 359 2.17 -14.27 -10.22
CA ILE A 359 3.39 -13.65 -10.74
C ILE A 359 4.12 -14.62 -11.67
N LYS A 360 4.25 -15.88 -11.24
CA LYS A 360 4.91 -16.93 -12.02
C LYS A 360 4.16 -17.25 -13.31
N GLU A 361 2.84 -17.36 -13.28
CA GLU A 361 2.01 -17.63 -14.46
C GLU A 361 2.07 -16.49 -15.47
N LEU A 362 2.06 -15.23 -15.01
CA LEU A 362 2.03 -14.07 -15.90
C LEU A 362 3.38 -13.71 -16.50
N CYS A 363 4.42 -13.82 -15.69
CA CYS A 363 5.77 -13.44 -16.10
C CYS A 363 6.54 -14.64 -16.67
N ASN A 364 6.06 -15.87 -16.44
CA ASN A 364 6.78 -17.13 -16.65
C ASN A 364 8.20 -17.08 -16.04
N GLN A 365 8.29 -16.46 -14.86
CA GLN A 365 9.51 -16.23 -14.09
C GLN A 365 9.21 -16.47 -12.62
N ASP A 366 10.17 -17.05 -11.89
CA ASP A 366 10.01 -17.21 -10.45
C ASP A 366 10.01 -15.84 -9.76
N PRO A 367 9.15 -15.58 -8.75
CA PRO A 367 9.16 -14.31 -8.01
C PRO A 367 10.55 -13.93 -7.47
N THR A 368 11.38 -14.90 -7.10
CA THR A 368 12.76 -14.64 -6.62
C THR A 368 13.70 -14.07 -7.69
N ALA A 369 13.39 -14.27 -8.97
CA ALA A 369 14.17 -13.77 -10.11
C ALA A 369 13.75 -12.37 -10.56
N ILE A 370 12.60 -11.85 -10.06
CA ILE A 370 12.03 -10.57 -10.46
C ILE A 370 12.36 -9.53 -9.38
N GLU A 371 13.24 -8.59 -9.70
CA GLU A 371 13.57 -7.51 -8.78
C GLU A 371 12.40 -6.54 -8.61
N GLU A 372 11.75 -6.19 -9.71
CA GLU A 372 10.65 -5.23 -9.71
C GLU A 372 9.57 -5.65 -10.68
N LEU A 373 8.33 -5.46 -10.24
CA LEU A 373 7.15 -5.76 -11.02
C LEU A 373 6.14 -4.64 -10.82
N THR A 374 5.86 -3.92 -11.90
CA THR A 374 4.84 -2.86 -11.91
C THR A 374 3.68 -3.29 -12.78
N PHE A 375 2.49 -3.42 -12.21
CA PHE A 375 1.25 -3.64 -12.96
C PHE A 375 0.51 -2.32 -13.16
N GLY A 376 -0.09 -2.16 -14.33
CA GLY A 376 -1.04 -1.10 -14.65
C GLY A 376 -2.43 -1.68 -14.90
N LEU A 377 -3.42 -1.16 -14.19
CA LEU A 377 -4.83 -1.52 -14.36
C LEU A 377 -5.51 -0.53 -15.31
N ILE A 378 -6.14 -1.08 -16.35
CA ILE A 378 -6.80 -0.33 -17.42
C ILE A 378 -8.29 -0.67 -17.36
N PRO A 379 -9.15 0.22 -16.84
CA PRO A 379 -10.59 0.00 -16.87
C PRO A 379 -11.09 -0.02 -18.31
N GLY A 380 -11.90 -1.03 -18.64
CA GLY A 380 -12.69 -1.02 -19.86
C GLY A 380 -13.91 -0.11 -19.73
N VAL A 381 -14.82 -0.17 -20.69
CA VAL A 381 -16.14 0.47 -20.52
C VAL A 381 -16.87 -0.14 -19.31
N VAL A 382 -17.72 0.63 -18.65
CA VAL A 382 -18.54 0.13 -17.53
C VAL A 382 -19.31 -1.12 -17.99
N GLY A 383 -19.10 -2.27 -17.32
CA GLY A 383 -19.63 -3.58 -17.74
C GLY A 383 -18.57 -4.55 -18.28
N GLU A 384 -17.44 -4.04 -18.75
CA GLU A 384 -16.29 -4.83 -19.14
C GLU A 384 -15.35 -5.07 -17.95
N GLY A 385 -14.58 -6.17 -18.03
CA GLY A 385 -13.55 -6.43 -17.03
C GLY A 385 -12.39 -5.45 -17.16
N ILE A 386 -11.63 -5.26 -16.08
CA ILE A 386 -10.35 -4.57 -16.16
C ILE A 386 -9.42 -5.32 -17.10
N GLN A 387 -8.59 -4.58 -17.83
CA GLN A 387 -7.46 -5.10 -18.55
C GLN A 387 -6.19 -4.82 -17.75
N VAL A 388 -5.19 -5.68 -17.88
CA VAL A 388 -3.94 -5.53 -17.13
C VAL A 388 -2.75 -5.53 -18.07
N CYS A 389 -1.82 -4.63 -17.78
CA CYS A 389 -0.48 -4.57 -18.33
C CYS A 389 0.54 -4.63 -17.20
N GLY A 390 1.80 -4.90 -17.53
CA GLY A 390 2.85 -4.87 -16.53
C GLY A 390 4.25 -4.75 -17.13
N VAL A 391 5.16 -4.26 -16.33
CA VAL A 391 6.59 -4.11 -16.62
C VAL A 391 7.36 -4.93 -15.62
N VAL A 392 8.17 -5.85 -16.12
CA VAL A 392 8.96 -6.80 -15.35
C VAL A 392 10.43 -6.42 -15.49
N ARG A 393 11.11 -6.24 -14.35
CA ARG A 393 12.58 -6.11 -14.31
C ARG A 393 13.18 -7.25 -13.51
N LEU A 394 14.02 -8.01 -14.19
CA LEU A 394 14.73 -9.15 -13.61
C LEU A 394 15.87 -8.66 -12.70
N LYS A 395 16.18 -9.45 -11.68
CA LYS A 395 17.31 -9.21 -10.77
C LYS A 395 18.65 -9.33 -11.50
N GLU A 396 18.75 -10.33 -12.37
CA GLU A 396 19.92 -10.57 -13.22
C GLU A 396 19.51 -10.54 -14.70
N PRO A 397 20.38 -10.04 -15.59
CA PRO A 397 20.09 -10.07 -17.02
C PRO A 397 20.02 -11.52 -17.51
N SER A 398 18.92 -11.89 -18.15
CA SER A 398 18.73 -13.22 -18.73
C SER A 398 19.34 -13.30 -20.13
N GLN A 399 19.70 -14.51 -20.58
CA GLN A 399 20.15 -14.67 -21.95
C GLN A 399 18.99 -14.45 -22.92
N LYS A 400 19.25 -13.80 -24.06
CA LYS A 400 18.22 -13.56 -25.10
C LYS A 400 17.50 -14.86 -25.50
N THR A 401 18.24 -15.95 -25.62
CA THR A 401 17.70 -17.28 -25.98
C THR A 401 16.76 -17.83 -24.91
N GLU A 402 17.02 -17.56 -23.64
CA GLU A 402 16.15 -17.98 -22.53
C GLU A 402 14.84 -17.19 -22.53
N LEU A 403 14.90 -15.86 -22.66
CA LEU A 403 13.70 -15.03 -22.76
C LEU A 403 12.83 -15.41 -23.97
N ILE A 404 13.45 -15.75 -25.11
CA ILE A 404 12.71 -16.26 -26.27
C ILE A 404 12.05 -17.61 -25.96
N LYS A 405 12.72 -18.52 -25.23
CA LYS A 405 12.10 -19.78 -24.79
C LYS A 405 10.90 -19.52 -23.90
N VAL A 406 11.03 -18.60 -22.93
CA VAL A 406 9.95 -18.17 -22.03
C VAL A 406 8.74 -17.66 -22.83
N PHE A 407 8.95 -16.81 -23.84
CA PHE A 407 7.87 -16.35 -24.73
C PHE A 407 7.25 -17.49 -25.55
N ARG A 408 8.06 -18.43 -26.06
CA ARG A 408 7.54 -19.60 -26.79
C ARG A 408 6.73 -20.54 -25.91
N GLU A 409 7.13 -20.75 -24.67
CA GLU A 409 6.37 -21.53 -23.67
C GLU A 409 5.01 -20.88 -23.39
N MET A 410 4.96 -19.54 -23.37
CA MET A 410 3.73 -18.76 -23.32
C MET A 410 2.97 -18.71 -24.67
N LYS A 411 3.39 -19.51 -25.65
CA LYS A 411 2.83 -19.57 -27.02
C LYS A 411 2.79 -18.21 -27.70
N ALA A 412 3.76 -17.36 -27.40
CA ALA A 412 3.90 -16.05 -28.03
C ALA A 412 4.85 -16.16 -29.23
N GLU A 413 4.38 -15.69 -30.38
CA GLU A 413 5.12 -15.68 -31.63
C GLU A 413 5.67 -14.29 -31.92
N LEU A 414 6.88 -14.22 -32.49
CA LEU A 414 7.46 -12.94 -32.88
C LEU A 414 6.62 -12.33 -34.01
N LYS A 415 6.18 -11.10 -33.81
CA LYS A 415 5.45 -10.34 -34.81
C LYS A 415 6.39 -9.32 -35.42
N GLU A 416 6.79 -9.55 -36.67
CA GLU A 416 7.48 -8.56 -37.47
C GLU A 416 6.56 -7.34 -37.61
N THR A 417 6.95 -6.24 -36.98
CA THR A 417 6.18 -5.00 -36.97
C THR A 417 7.12 -3.87 -37.34
N ASP A 418 6.86 -3.16 -38.44
CA ASP A 418 7.68 -2.02 -38.88
C ASP A 418 7.58 -0.80 -37.94
N ALA A 419 6.63 -0.83 -36.99
CA ALA A 419 6.29 0.28 -36.12
C ALA A 419 7.13 0.37 -34.83
N SER A 420 7.98 -0.64 -34.54
CA SER A 420 8.71 -0.71 -33.27
C SER A 420 10.14 -1.21 -33.48
N ASP A 421 11.11 -0.44 -32.98
CA ASP A 421 12.52 -0.85 -32.92
C ASP A 421 12.76 -2.04 -31.97
N TYR A 422 11.77 -2.37 -31.14
CA TYR A 422 11.85 -3.43 -30.14
C TYR A 422 11.10 -4.69 -30.58
N PRO A 423 11.65 -5.90 -30.33
CA PRO A 423 10.98 -7.15 -30.62
C PRO A 423 9.67 -7.28 -29.86
N VAL A 424 8.60 -7.61 -30.58
CA VAL A 424 7.28 -7.81 -29.98
C VAL A 424 6.78 -9.23 -30.24
N TYR A 425 6.40 -9.90 -29.16
CA TYR A 425 5.85 -11.25 -29.19
C TYR A 425 4.36 -11.19 -28.86
N GLU A 426 3.52 -11.94 -29.57
CA GLU A 426 2.08 -11.98 -29.30
C GLU A 426 1.61 -13.41 -29.08
N ASN A 427 0.78 -13.62 -28.07
CA ASN A 427 -0.05 -14.82 -27.96
C ASN A 427 -1.54 -14.45 -28.12
N GLU A 428 -2.45 -15.37 -27.81
CA GLU A 428 -3.89 -15.14 -27.96
C GLU A 428 -4.43 -13.99 -27.10
N LYS A 429 -3.76 -13.65 -25.99
CA LYS A 429 -4.27 -12.76 -24.93
C LYS A 429 -3.42 -11.50 -24.76
N TYR A 430 -2.10 -11.66 -24.76
CA TYR A 430 -1.12 -10.64 -24.45
C TYR A 430 -0.14 -10.42 -25.59
N ALA A 431 0.32 -9.19 -25.68
CA ALA A 431 1.56 -8.84 -26.35
C ALA A 431 2.66 -8.63 -25.32
N TYR A 432 3.90 -8.94 -25.68
CA TYR A 432 5.10 -8.80 -24.88
C TYR A 432 6.14 -8.00 -25.65
N VAL A 433 6.65 -6.93 -25.07
CA VAL A 433 7.71 -6.10 -25.65
C VAL A 433 8.99 -6.35 -24.86
N LEU A 434 10.04 -6.77 -25.56
CA LEU A 434 11.36 -6.98 -24.97
C LEU A 434 12.20 -5.71 -25.14
N LYS A 435 12.40 -4.94 -24.07
CA LYS A 435 13.21 -3.72 -24.09
C LYS A 435 14.70 -4.05 -24.09
N ASP A 436 15.12 -4.89 -23.14
CA ASP A 436 16.51 -5.32 -22.97
C ASP A 436 16.55 -6.69 -22.27
N LEU A 437 17.75 -7.22 -22.00
CA LEU A 437 17.93 -8.54 -21.38
C LEU A 437 17.45 -8.63 -19.92
N ARG A 438 17.09 -7.50 -19.32
CA ARG A 438 16.62 -7.40 -17.94
C ARG A 438 15.15 -6.98 -17.86
N THR A 439 14.64 -6.29 -18.87
CA THR A 439 13.34 -5.61 -18.84
C THR A 439 12.47 -6.05 -20.00
N PHE A 440 11.29 -6.55 -19.68
CA PHE A 440 10.22 -6.78 -20.64
C PHE A 440 8.88 -6.31 -20.08
N ALA A 441 7.93 -6.03 -20.95
CA ALA A 441 6.59 -5.63 -20.57
C ALA A 441 5.54 -6.50 -21.28
N PHE A 442 4.36 -6.58 -20.70
CA PHE A 442 3.20 -7.23 -21.29
C PHE A 442 1.97 -6.33 -21.23
N CYS A 443 1.11 -6.42 -22.23
CA CYS A 443 -0.17 -5.69 -22.27
C CYS A 443 -1.21 -6.49 -23.05
N PRO A 444 -2.51 -6.14 -22.97
CA PRO A 444 -3.52 -6.73 -23.83
C PRO A 444 -3.11 -6.57 -25.30
N ARG A 445 -3.35 -7.59 -26.12
CA ARG A 445 -2.91 -7.62 -27.52
C ARG A 445 -3.31 -6.36 -28.32
N LEU A 446 -4.49 -5.82 -28.07
CA LEU A 446 -5.00 -4.62 -28.75
C LEU A 446 -4.20 -3.35 -28.47
N LYS A 447 -3.39 -3.34 -27.39
CA LYS A 447 -2.58 -2.20 -26.94
C LYS A 447 -1.08 -2.38 -27.23
N GLN A 448 -0.72 -3.40 -28.02
CA GLN A 448 0.67 -3.72 -28.39
C GLN A 448 1.42 -2.50 -28.91
N THR A 449 0.85 -1.81 -29.90
CA THR A 449 1.48 -0.65 -30.55
C THR A 449 1.72 0.49 -29.56
N GLU A 450 0.71 0.83 -28.75
CA GLU A 450 0.82 1.86 -27.71
C GLU A 450 1.93 1.55 -26.70
N MET A 451 2.08 0.28 -26.31
CA MET A 451 3.12 -0.15 -25.38
C MET A 451 4.51 -0.11 -26.01
N ALA A 452 4.63 -0.49 -27.28
CA ALA A 452 5.90 -0.49 -28.01
C ALA A 452 6.41 0.95 -28.27
N GLU A 453 5.52 1.89 -28.57
CA GLU A 453 5.87 3.32 -28.68
C GLU A 453 6.27 3.91 -27.32
N ALA A 454 5.69 3.41 -26.22
CA ALA A 454 5.95 3.87 -24.86
C ALA A 454 7.33 3.49 -24.30
N VAL A 455 8.15 2.73 -25.03
CA VAL A 455 9.47 2.27 -24.55
C VAL A 455 10.39 3.47 -24.27
N ASN A 456 10.42 4.42 -25.21
CA ASN A 456 11.31 5.59 -25.18
C ASN A 456 10.61 6.84 -24.67
N ARG A 457 9.28 6.92 -24.83
CA ARG A 457 8.47 8.07 -24.40
C ARG A 457 7.25 7.57 -23.63
N PRO A 458 7.24 7.63 -22.29
CA PRO A 458 6.09 7.19 -21.51
C PRO A 458 4.80 7.85 -21.98
N ASN A 459 3.74 7.04 -22.09
CA ASN A 459 2.41 7.54 -22.42
C ASN A 459 1.90 8.43 -21.28
N ALA A 460 1.28 9.56 -21.65
CA ALA A 460 0.63 10.43 -20.68
C ALA A 460 -0.55 9.69 -20.02
N GLN A 461 -0.61 9.75 -18.70
CA GLN A 461 -1.69 9.15 -17.90
C GLN A 461 -2.49 10.25 -17.19
N ALA A 462 -3.42 9.84 -16.32
CA ALA A 462 -4.20 10.78 -15.53
C ALA A 462 -3.27 11.72 -14.73
N PRO A 463 -3.52 13.05 -14.74
CA PRO A 463 -2.62 14.01 -14.08
C PRO A 463 -2.38 13.75 -12.60
N GLY A 464 -3.39 13.21 -11.90
CA GLY A 464 -3.28 12.84 -10.49
C GLY A 464 -2.34 11.67 -10.26
N LEU A 465 -2.40 10.64 -11.13
CA LEU A 465 -1.51 9.49 -11.11
C LEU A 465 -0.06 9.91 -11.35
N GLU A 466 0.20 10.68 -12.41
CA GLU A 466 1.54 11.19 -12.71
C GLU A 466 2.12 12.05 -11.58
N ALA A 467 1.29 12.90 -10.97
CA ALA A 467 1.72 13.76 -9.88
C ALA A 467 2.14 12.97 -8.64
N LEU A 468 1.39 11.92 -8.28
CA LEU A 468 1.74 11.08 -7.13
C LEU A 468 2.91 10.14 -7.42
N LEU A 469 3.02 9.59 -8.63
CA LEU A 469 4.16 8.75 -9.01
C LEU A 469 5.50 9.47 -8.87
N ARG A 470 5.56 10.78 -9.13
CA ARG A 470 6.78 11.60 -8.90
C ARG A 470 7.19 11.70 -7.43
N LYS A 471 6.31 11.30 -6.51
CA LYS A 471 6.52 11.30 -5.06
C LYS A 471 6.68 9.90 -4.48
N THR A 472 6.51 8.84 -5.29
CA THR A 472 6.74 7.47 -4.83
C THR A 472 8.22 7.14 -4.75
N ASP A 473 8.52 6.04 -4.08
CA ASP A 473 9.87 5.50 -3.96
C ASP A 473 9.86 4.05 -4.47
N ARG A 474 10.60 3.80 -5.55
CA ARG A 474 10.74 2.49 -6.24
C ARG A 474 11.43 1.41 -5.40
N LEU A 475 12.11 1.76 -4.32
CA LEU A 475 12.74 0.80 -3.40
C LEU A 475 11.79 0.38 -2.26
N ARG A 476 10.57 0.92 -2.22
CA ARG A 476 9.50 0.40 -1.34
C ARG A 476 9.11 -1.00 -1.80
N HIS A 477 8.83 -1.88 -0.85
CA HIS A 477 8.49 -3.27 -1.15
C HIS A 477 7.16 -3.38 -1.87
N VAL A 478 6.22 -2.51 -1.51
CA VAL A 478 4.93 -2.40 -2.18
C VAL A 478 4.51 -0.94 -2.30
N VAL A 479 4.02 -0.55 -3.47
CA VAL A 479 3.38 0.74 -3.72
C VAL A 479 2.11 0.52 -4.54
N LEU A 480 0.98 1.05 -4.09
CA LEU A 480 -0.27 1.10 -4.82
C LEU A 480 -0.59 2.57 -5.10
N VAL A 481 -0.91 2.93 -6.34
CA VAL A 481 -1.42 4.26 -6.70
C VAL A 481 -2.73 4.09 -7.47
N PHE A 482 -3.79 4.79 -7.10
CA PHE A 482 -5.09 4.65 -7.76
C PHE A 482 -5.98 5.89 -7.61
N GLU A 483 -6.99 6.00 -8.46
CA GLU A 483 -8.07 6.98 -8.36
C GLU A 483 -9.29 6.36 -7.65
N PRO A 484 -9.72 6.87 -6.48
CA PRO A 484 -10.87 6.32 -5.76
C PRO A 484 -12.17 6.32 -6.58
N THR A 485 -12.39 7.36 -7.40
CA THR A 485 -13.57 7.44 -8.27
C THR A 485 -13.61 6.29 -9.28
N THR A 486 -12.48 5.99 -9.92
CA THR A 486 -12.37 4.94 -10.92
C THR A 486 -12.49 3.56 -10.28
N LEU A 487 -11.85 3.34 -9.13
CA LEU A 487 -11.97 2.10 -8.37
C LEU A 487 -13.43 1.82 -8.00
N GLY A 488 -14.16 2.81 -7.47
CA GLY A 488 -15.56 2.67 -7.09
C GLY A 488 -16.49 2.41 -8.27
N ALA A 489 -16.31 3.12 -9.40
CA ALA A 489 -17.15 2.94 -10.59
C ALA A 489 -17.04 1.54 -11.21
N HIS A 490 -15.89 0.89 -11.05
CA HIS A 490 -15.61 -0.42 -11.64
C HIS A 490 -15.59 -1.56 -10.62
N ALA A 491 -15.69 -1.29 -9.30
CA ALA A 491 -15.54 -2.29 -8.24
C ALA A 491 -16.33 -3.58 -8.49
N GLN A 492 -17.59 -3.45 -8.93
CA GLN A 492 -18.48 -4.59 -9.22
C GLN A 492 -18.09 -5.48 -10.41
N PHE A 493 -17.21 -4.99 -11.29
CA PHE A 493 -16.72 -5.73 -12.45
C PHE A 493 -15.27 -6.21 -12.27
N ILE A 494 -14.56 -5.60 -11.32
CA ILE A 494 -13.18 -5.92 -10.99
C ILE A 494 -13.13 -7.03 -9.95
N PHE A 495 -13.95 -6.92 -8.91
CA PHE A 495 -13.86 -7.76 -7.73
C PHE A 495 -14.93 -8.83 -7.73
N ALA A 496 -14.57 -10.01 -7.22
CA ALA A 496 -15.58 -10.96 -6.78
C ALA A 496 -16.42 -10.33 -5.65
N ASP A 497 -17.64 -10.81 -5.45
CA ASP A 497 -18.57 -10.22 -4.48
C ASP A 497 -17.98 -10.13 -3.06
N GLU A 498 -17.13 -11.10 -2.70
CA GLU A 498 -16.37 -11.15 -1.45
C GLU A 498 -15.44 -9.93 -1.29
N PHE A 499 -14.65 -9.59 -2.32
CA PHE A 499 -13.70 -8.46 -2.28
C PHE A 499 -14.34 -7.11 -2.60
N ARG A 500 -15.53 -7.10 -3.20
CA ARG A 500 -16.25 -5.86 -3.52
C ARG A 500 -16.49 -5.01 -2.27
N ARG A 501 -16.81 -5.66 -1.14
CA ARG A 501 -17.00 -4.98 0.14
C ARG A 501 -15.75 -4.24 0.60
N ILE A 502 -14.55 -4.80 0.38
CA ILE A 502 -13.27 -4.09 0.66
C ILE A 502 -13.14 -2.89 -0.25
N ALA A 503 -13.32 -3.11 -1.55
CA ALA A 503 -13.15 -2.05 -2.54
C ALA A 503 -14.03 -0.85 -2.22
N ASP A 504 -15.31 -1.10 -1.93
CA ASP A 504 -16.28 -0.07 -1.58
C ASP A 504 -15.86 0.69 -0.31
N ARG A 505 -15.26 0.00 0.68
CA ARG A 505 -14.76 0.63 1.91
C ARG A 505 -13.50 1.45 1.69
N VAL A 506 -12.55 0.95 0.89
CA VAL A 506 -11.37 1.70 0.46
C VAL A 506 -11.79 3.00 -0.22
N VAL A 507 -12.79 2.92 -1.12
CA VAL A 507 -13.36 4.08 -1.79
C VAL A 507 -14.04 5.01 -0.79
N GLU A 508 -14.82 4.48 0.16
CA GLU A 508 -15.51 5.26 1.19
C GLU A 508 -14.54 6.05 2.08
N PHE A 509 -13.45 5.43 2.53
CA PHE A 509 -12.44 6.07 3.37
C PHE A 509 -11.72 7.20 2.67
N PHE A 510 -11.27 6.98 1.43
CA PHE A 510 -10.62 8.03 0.64
C PHE A 510 -11.61 8.97 -0.03
N GLU A 511 -12.85 9.01 0.46
CA GLU A 511 -14.00 9.79 -0.02
C GLU A 511 -13.76 10.49 -1.36
N PRO A 512 -14.28 9.99 -2.49
CA PRO A 512 -13.91 10.50 -3.82
C PRO A 512 -14.33 11.96 -4.07
N LYS A 513 -15.10 12.55 -3.16
CA LYS A 513 -15.38 14.00 -3.12
C LYS A 513 -14.19 14.80 -2.64
N HIS A 514 -13.37 14.24 -1.74
CA HIS A 514 -12.20 14.87 -1.15
C HIS A 514 -10.91 14.61 -1.92
N PHE A 515 -10.66 13.36 -2.31
CA PHE A 515 -9.38 12.95 -2.88
C PHE A 515 -9.52 12.53 -4.35
N GLU A 516 -8.60 13.03 -5.19
CA GLU A 516 -8.52 12.72 -6.63
C GLU A 516 -7.76 11.41 -6.87
N THR A 517 -6.61 11.27 -6.22
CA THR A 517 -5.69 10.13 -6.39
C THR A 517 -5.01 9.86 -5.06
N VAL A 518 -4.73 8.58 -4.80
CA VAL A 518 -4.12 8.11 -3.56
C VAL A 518 -2.95 7.19 -3.91
N ALA A 519 -1.85 7.29 -3.17
CA ALA A 519 -0.78 6.32 -3.14
C ALA A 519 -0.63 5.73 -1.73
N LEU A 520 -0.50 4.43 -1.64
CA LEU A 520 -0.18 3.69 -0.42
C LEU A 520 1.18 3.02 -0.64
N SER A 521 2.11 3.15 0.29
CA SER A 521 3.41 2.46 0.18
C SER A 521 3.81 1.78 1.48
N LEU A 522 4.39 0.60 1.38
CA LEU A 522 4.85 -0.21 2.49
C LEU A 522 6.33 -0.59 2.30
N HIS A 523 7.08 -0.57 3.40
CA HIS A 523 8.43 -1.09 3.44
C HIS A 523 8.72 -1.80 4.76
N VAL A 524 9.19 -3.04 4.65
CA VAL A 524 9.58 -3.89 5.79
C VAL A 524 11.10 -3.96 5.85
N GLY A 525 11.69 -3.18 6.74
CA GLY A 525 13.13 -3.17 7.03
C GLY A 525 13.40 -3.35 8.52
N ASP A 526 14.34 -2.58 9.07
CA ASP A 526 14.58 -2.51 10.54
C ASP A 526 13.35 -1.96 11.30
N LYS A 527 12.57 -1.14 10.60
CA LYS A 527 11.26 -0.67 11.02
C LYS A 527 10.25 -1.00 9.94
N PHE A 528 8.99 -1.15 10.35
CA PHE A 528 7.88 -1.13 9.42
C PHE A 528 7.56 0.33 9.08
N HIS A 529 7.59 0.66 7.80
CA HIS A 529 7.21 1.97 7.31
C HIS A 529 5.98 1.85 6.40
N SER A 530 5.00 2.70 6.64
CA SER A 530 3.80 2.86 5.82
C SER A 530 3.61 4.32 5.48
N GLU A 531 3.17 4.63 4.27
CA GLU A 531 2.86 6.00 3.87
C GLU A 531 1.63 6.06 2.97
N ILE A 532 0.74 6.98 3.31
CA ILE A 532 -0.43 7.34 2.52
C ILE A 532 -0.20 8.74 1.94
N LEU A 533 -0.10 8.84 0.62
CA LEU A 533 -0.08 10.11 -0.10
C LEU A 533 -1.42 10.33 -0.79
N ALA A 534 -2.17 11.33 -0.36
CA ALA A 534 -3.48 11.63 -0.93
C ALA A 534 -3.47 13.00 -1.60
N ARG A 535 -3.70 13.04 -2.92
CA ARG A 535 -3.90 14.28 -3.68
C ARG A 535 -5.35 14.72 -3.51
N TYR A 536 -5.57 15.89 -2.92
CA TYR A 536 -6.91 16.43 -2.69
C TYR A 536 -7.40 17.29 -3.85
N LYS A 537 -8.73 17.43 -3.96
CA LYS A 537 -9.34 18.29 -4.97
C LYS A 537 -9.04 19.76 -4.71
N SER A 538 -8.81 20.51 -5.78
CA SER A 538 -8.54 21.96 -5.69
C SER A 538 -9.66 22.79 -5.02
N SER A 539 -10.88 22.26 -4.95
CA SER A 539 -12.01 22.87 -4.26
C SER A 539 -11.95 22.78 -2.73
N ILE A 540 -10.94 22.12 -2.17
CA ILE A 540 -10.86 21.77 -0.75
C ILE A 540 -9.64 22.43 -0.14
N ALA A 541 -9.84 23.07 1.01
CA ALA A 541 -8.76 23.67 1.76
C ALA A 541 -7.77 22.58 2.23
N LYS A 542 -6.48 22.88 2.10
CA LYS A 542 -5.39 21.97 2.47
C LYS A 542 -5.50 21.41 3.88
N THR A 543 -5.78 22.29 4.86
CA THR A 543 -5.95 21.90 6.27
C THR A 543 -7.18 21.01 6.45
N ALA A 544 -8.31 21.38 5.87
CA ALA A 544 -9.53 20.57 5.94
C ALA A 544 -9.35 19.16 5.36
N ALA A 545 -8.63 19.03 4.24
CA ALA A 545 -8.35 17.71 3.67
C ALA A 545 -7.40 16.88 4.57
N GLN A 546 -6.42 17.51 5.22
CA GLN A 546 -5.52 16.83 6.15
C GLN A 546 -6.29 16.35 7.39
N ASP A 547 -7.07 17.26 7.99
CA ASP A 547 -7.83 17.00 9.21
C ASP A 547 -8.85 15.89 8.97
N GLU A 548 -9.53 15.90 7.81
CA GLU A 548 -10.48 14.86 7.44
C GLU A 548 -9.79 13.49 7.29
N LEU A 549 -8.67 13.42 6.58
CA LEU A 549 -7.95 12.15 6.40
C LEU A 549 -7.38 11.62 7.72
N LYS A 550 -6.84 12.50 8.56
CA LYS A 550 -6.31 12.13 9.87
C LYS A 550 -7.42 11.67 10.80
N LYS A 551 -8.54 12.40 10.84
CA LYS A 551 -9.72 12.04 11.63
C LYS A 551 -10.27 10.68 11.24
N ARG A 552 -10.33 10.38 9.94
CA ARG A 552 -10.74 9.05 9.45
C ARG A 552 -9.79 7.98 9.94
N LEU A 553 -8.48 8.18 9.81
CA LEU A 553 -7.47 7.24 10.33
C LEU A 553 -7.57 7.05 11.87
N ASP A 554 -7.90 8.11 12.62
CA ASP A 554 -8.04 8.04 14.07
C ASP A 554 -9.35 7.40 14.54
N GLY A 555 -10.41 7.43 13.72
CA GLY A 555 -11.70 6.79 14.02
C GLY A 555 -11.69 5.28 13.80
N VAL A 556 -10.85 4.81 12.88
CA VAL A 556 -10.70 3.41 12.48
C VAL A 556 -10.62 2.40 13.63
N PRO A 557 -9.77 2.57 14.67
CA PRO A 557 -9.65 1.58 15.73
C PRO A 557 -10.97 1.31 16.46
N ARG A 558 -11.79 2.36 16.62
CA ARG A 558 -13.09 2.27 17.27
C ARG A 558 -14.11 1.57 16.38
N GLU A 559 -14.15 1.91 15.09
CA GLU A 559 -15.03 1.24 14.11
C GLU A 559 -14.73 -0.27 14.02
N LEU A 560 -13.45 -0.62 14.08
CA LEU A 560 -12.99 -2.00 14.09
C LEU A 560 -13.42 -2.74 15.38
N ALA A 561 -13.22 -2.13 16.55
CA ALA A 561 -13.66 -2.69 17.83
C ALA A 561 -15.18 -2.92 17.86
N ASP A 562 -15.96 -1.94 17.39
CA ASP A 562 -17.42 -2.06 17.32
C ASP A 562 -17.86 -3.18 16.36
N THR A 563 -17.14 -3.38 15.26
CA THR A 563 -17.41 -4.42 14.28
C THR A 563 -17.11 -5.81 14.84
N ILE A 564 -15.94 -5.99 15.45
CA ILE A 564 -15.53 -7.25 16.08
C ILE A 564 -16.55 -7.62 17.15
N ARG A 565 -16.90 -6.67 18.03
CA ARG A 565 -17.90 -6.87 19.08
C ARG A 565 -19.27 -7.29 18.53
N SER A 566 -19.74 -6.62 17.48
CA SER A 566 -21.12 -6.79 17.02
C SER A 566 -21.33 -8.00 16.12
N TYR A 567 -20.27 -8.49 15.46
CA TYR A 567 -20.42 -9.41 14.34
C TYR A 567 -19.46 -10.61 14.34
N MET A 568 -18.48 -10.69 15.24
CA MET A 568 -17.46 -11.76 15.22
C MET A 568 -17.49 -12.60 16.50
N ASP A 569 -17.39 -13.93 16.34
CA ASP A 569 -17.21 -14.88 17.45
C ASP A 569 -16.21 -15.98 17.04
N PRO A 570 -14.91 -15.62 16.97
CA PRO A 570 -13.87 -16.57 16.55
C PRO A 570 -13.79 -17.73 17.53
N LYS A 571 -14.06 -18.94 17.00
CA LYS A 571 -14.15 -20.19 17.77
C LYS A 571 -12.81 -20.71 18.29
N THR A 572 -11.72 -20.28 17.68
CA THR A 572 -10.37 -20.76 18.01
C THR A 572 -9.62 -19.71 18.82
N LEU A 573 -8.97 -20.15 19.91
CA LEU A 573 -8.28 -19.26 20.85
C LEU A 573 -7.23 -18.35 20.19
N GLY A 574 -6.45 -18.88 19.24
CA GLY A 574 -5.40 -18.12 18.55
C GLY A 574 -5.96 -16.93 17.77
N PRO A 575 -6.84 -17.16 16.77
CA PRO A 575 -7.56 -16.10 16.07
C PRO A 575 -8.32 -15.16 17.00
N ARG A 576 -9.02 -15.66 18.03
CA ARG A 576 -9.71 -14.81 19.02
C ARG A 576 -8.78 -13.79 19.67
N GLN A 577 -7.59 -14.20 20.11
CA GLN A 577 -6.60 -13.31 20.72
C GLN A 577 -6.06 -12.26 19.74
N ILE A 578 -5.77 -12.64 18.50
CA ILE A 578 -5.22 -11.72 17.50
C ILE A 578 -6.29 -10.72 17.04
N ILE A 579 -7.49 -11.21 16.73
CA ILE A 579 -8.64 -10.38 16.34
C ILE A 579 -8.98 -9.40 17.46
N GLY A 580 -9.06 -9.86 18.71
CA GLY A 580 -9.33 -9.00 19.87
C GLY A 580 -8.29 -7.88 20.03
N ARG A 581 -7.00 -8.14 19.76
CA ARG A 581 -5.93 -7.13 19.83
C ARG A 581 -5.86 -6.21 18.61
N PHE A 582 -6.55 -6.52 17.53
CA PHE A 582 -6.40 -5.79 16.27
C PHE A 582 -6.80 -4.31 16.36
N PRO A 583 -7.88 -3.92 17.06
CA PRO A 583 -8.16 -2.51 17.36
C PRO A 583 -7.01 -1.78 18.04
N ALA A 584 -6.38 -2.38 19.05
CA ALA A 584 -5.24 -1.79 19.75
C ALA A 584 -4.01 -1.67 18.83
N MET A 585 -3.74 -2.66 17.98
CA MET A 585 -2.67 -2.60 16.97
C MET A 585 -2.90 -1.46 15.98
N THR A 586 -4.13 -1.29 15.50
CA THR A 586 -4.47 -0.19 14.60
C THR A 586 -4.44 1.17 15.30
N LYS A 587 -4.79 1.23 16.59
CA LYS A 587 -4.62 2.44 17.40
C LYS A 587 -3.16 2.84 17.50
N ALA A 588 -2.27 1.90 17.76
CA ALA A 588 -0.83 2.15 17.76
C ALA A 588 -0.34 2.65 16.39
N TYR A 589 -0.86 2.11 15.29
CA TYR A 589 -0.60 2.61 13.94
C TYR A 589 -1.06 4.06 13.77
N ALA A 590 -2.31 4.38 14.11
CA ALA A 590 -2.87 5.73 13.98
C ALA A 590 -2.12 6.78 14.82
N LEU A 591 -1.72 6.40 16.04
CA LEU A 591 -0.94 7.25 16.95
C LEU A 591 0.49 7.49 16.45
N SER A 592 1.10 6.50 15.80
CA SER A 592 2.45 6.60 15.22
C SER A 592 2.48 7.23 13.84
N THR A 593 1.32 7.74 13.36
CA THR A 593 1.19 8.33 12.02
C THR A 593 1.30 9.83 12.08
N HIS A 594 2.28 10.37 11.37
CA HIS A 594 2.54 11.80 11.25
C HIS A 594 1.92 12.35 9.97
N ALA A 595 1.13 13.41 10.11
CA ALA A 595 0.57 14.13 8.97
C ALA A 595 1.53 15.23 8.51
N SER A 596 1.75 15.32 7.22
CA SER A 596 2.47 16.41 6.58
C SER A 596 1.80 16.83 5.30
N ASN A 597 2.14 18.04 4.87
CA ASN A 597 1.26 18.83 4.04
C ASN A 597 2.05 19.36 2.84
N GLY A 598 1.86 18.72 1.68
CA GLY A 598 2.54 19.06 0.43
C GLY A 598 1.83 20.14 -0.39
N ASP A 599 2.34 20.37 -1.61
CA ASP A 599 1.67 21.17 -2.63
C ASP A 599 0.60 20.31 -3.32
N ARG A 600 -0.67 20.52 -2.94
CA ARG A 600 -1.85 19.75 -3.40
C ARG A 600 -1.91 18.26 -3.01
N PHE A 601 -1.12 17.82 -2.03
CA PHE A 601 -1.24 16.49 -1.44
C PHE A 601 -1.01 16.51 0.07
N ILE A 602 -1.50 15.48 0.74
CA ILE A 602 -1.25 15.17 2.15
C ILE A 602 -0.45 13.89 2.21
N SER A 603 0.53 13.83 3.10
CA SER A 603 1.26 12.61 3.45
C SER A 603 0.91 12.23 4.88
N LEU A 604 0.47 10.99 5.09
CA LEU A 604 0.39 10.36 6.41
C LEU A 604 1.45 9.26 6.44
N ALA A 605 2.53 9.48 7.18
CA ALA A 605 3.66 8.57 7.25
C ALA A 605 3.77 7.95 8.65
N THR A 606 3.94 6.63 8.70
CA THR A 606 3.93 5.82 9.91
C THR A 606 5.21 5.02 9.98
N ALA A 607 5.88 5.04 11.14
CA ALA A 607 7.04 4.20 11.42
C ALA A 607 6.80 3.40 12.71
N LEU A 608 6.79 2.08 12.60
CA LEU A 608 6.55 1.14 13.69
C LEU A 608 7.73 0.17 13.83
N PRO A 609 7.85 -0.54 14.97
CA PRO A 609 8.80 -1.64 15.11
C PRO A 609 8.60 -2.72 14.03
N GLU A 610 9.67 -3.46 13.71
CA GLU A 610 9.67 -4.50 12.67
C GLU A 610 8.52 -5.52 12.78
N ARG A 611 8.13 -5.89 14.02
CA ARG A 611 7.08 -6.88 14.29
C ARG A 611 5.67 -6.36 14.02
N ALA A 612 5.50 -5.04 13.86
CA ALA A 612 4.19 -4.47 13.55
C ALA A 612 3.68 -4.91 12.18
N ALA A 613 4.57 -5.07 11.19
CA ALA A 613 4.17 -5.46 9.83
C ALA A 613 3.45 -6.83 9.79
N PRO A 614 4.07 -7.95 10.25
CA PRO A 614 3.39 -9.25 10.25
C PRO A 614 2.15 -9.26 11.15
N ASN A 615 2.18 -8.55 12.29
CA ASN A 615 1.04 -8.49 13.22
C ASN A 615 -0.18 -7.78 12.62
N LEU A 616 0.02 -6.63 11.96
CA LEU A 616 -1.06 -5.90 11.28
C LEU A 616 -1.62 -6.72 10.13
N VAL A 617 -0.75 -7.41 9.39
CA VAL A 617 -1.15 -8.30 8.30
C VAL A 617 -1.99 -9.47 8.79
N ILE A 618 -1.54 -10.20 9.81
CA ILE A 618 -2.26 -11.38 10.28
C ILE A 618 -3.56 -10.98 10.99
N GLY A 619 -3.56 -9.86 11.74
CA GLY A 619 -4.78 -9.29 12.29
C GLY A 619 -5.78 -8.94 11.20
N THR A 620 -5.33 -8.29 10.14
CA THR A 620 -6.12 -8.01 8.93
C THR A 620 -6.73 -9.29 8.35
N LEU A 621 -5.90 -10.31 8.10
CA LEU A 621 -6.34 -11.53 7.45
C LEU A 621 -7.35 -12.32 8.30
N LEU A 622 -7.09 -12.45 9.61
CA LEU A 622 -7.96 -13.21 10.51
C LEU A 622 -9.29 -12.48 10.75
N THR A 623 -9.25 -11.16 10.95
CA THR A 623 -10.47 -10.36 11.05
C THR A 623 -11.26 -10.36 9.75
N TRP A 624 -10.58 -10.41 8.61
CA TRP A 624 -11.22 -10.56 7.30
C TRP A 624 -11.94 -11.91 7.19
N ASP A 625 -11.22 -13.00 7.42
CA ASP A 625 -11.71 -14.37 7.32
C ASP A 625 -12.93 -14.60 8.22
N GLU A 626 -12.90 -14.09 9.46
CA GLU A 626 -14.02 -14.18 10.40
C GLU A 626 -15.23 -13.32 10.00
N SER A 627 -15.04 -12.30 9.15
CA SER A 627 -16.11 -11.37 8.73
C SER A 627 -16.88 -11.81 7.48
N THR A 628 -16.37 -12.80 6.75
CA THR A 628 -16.93 -13.31 5.49
C THR A 628 -17.54 -14.68 5.68
#